data_AF-A0A9X8BJX3-F1
#
_entry.id   AF-A0A9X8BJX3-F1
#
_cell.length_a   1.000
_cell.length_b   1.000
_cell.length_c   1.000
_cell.angle_alpha   90.00
_cell.angle_beta   90.00
_cell.angle_gamma   90.00
#
_symmetry.space_group_name_H-M   'P 1'
#
loop_
_entity.id
_entity.type
_entity.pdbx_description
1 polymer ?
#
loop_
_entity_poly.entity_id
_entity_poly.type
_entity_poly.pdbx_seq_one_letter_code
_entity_poly.pdbx_strand_id
1 'polypeptide(L)'
;MTDKKTKLQKLRIPTGWSIGINNLYEVDPGSEYIDYYYGSVLISGDNRLMRLSFDSRYEPEGQLGGDFILVLQRSDYDKKGKLTGVEVIDIKKTKDKKLFVEMLERFMEQGVV
;
A
#
# COMPACT_ATOMS: atom_id res chain seq x y z
N MET A 1 -1.32 -17.86 16.03
CA MET A 1 -2.59 -17.13 16.18
C MET A 1 -2.26 -15.78 16.78
N THR A 2 -2.02 -14.79 15.94
CA THR A 2 -1.67 -13.43 16.38
C THR A 2 -2.94 -12.79 16.95
N ASP A 3 -2.88 -12.41 18.23
CA ASP A 3 -4.00 -11.75 18.92
C ASP A 3 -4.37 -10.47 18.14
N LYS A 4 -5.57 -10.42 17.55
CA LYS A 4 -6.04 -9.36 16.64
C LYS A 4 -6.39 -8.06 17.38
N LYS A 5 -5.54 -7.62 18.33
CA LYS A 5 -5.74 -6.39 19.12
C LYS A 5 -5.00 -5.17 18.58
N THR A 6 -4.07 -5.37 17.65
CA THR A 6 -3.28 -4.28 17.08
C THR A 6 -4.14 -3.40 16.17
N LYS A 7 -4.03 -2.08 16.33
CA LYS A 7 -4.76 -1.14 15.49
C LYS A 7 -4.13 -1.03 14.11
N LEU A 8 -4.92 -0.53 13.17
CA LEU A 8 -4.42 -0.16 11.85
C LEU A 8 -3.60 1.12 11.93
N GLN A 9 -2.61 1.21 11.04
CA GLN A 9 -1.82 2.40 10.80
C GLN A 9 -2.75 3.55 10.43
N LYS A 10 -2.59 4.68 11.12
CA LYS A 10 -3.29 5.92 10.76
C LYS A 10 -2.76 6.41 9.42
N LEU A 11 -3.70 6.73 8.52
CA LEU A 11 -3.43 7.25 7.20
C LEU A 11 -4.35 8.43 6.91
N ARG A 12 -3.81 9.48 6.30
CA ARG A 12 -4.57 10.52 5.63
C ARG A 12 -4.96 10.03 4.25
N ILE A 13 -6.27 9.91 4.01
CA ILE A 13 -6.83 9.48 2.72
C ILE A 13 -7.54 10.67 2.08
N PRO A 14 -6.97 11.27 1.03
CA PRO A 14 -7.63 12.31 0.24
C PRO A 14 -8.92 11.80 -0.44
N THR A 15 -9.82 12.72 -0.77
CA THR A 15 -11.09 12.40 -1.44
C THR A 15 -10.87 11.66 -2.77
N GLY A 16 -11.74 10.70 -3.06
CA GLY A 16 -11.75 9.95 -4.31
C GLY A 16 -10.96 8.64 -4.28
N TRP A 17 -10.22 8.39 -3.20
CA TRP A 17 -9.56 7.10 -2.97
C TRP A 17 -10.52 6.08 -2.34
N SER A 18 -10.52 4.88 -2.91
CA SER A 18 -11.13 3.68 -2.35
C SER A 18 -10.02 2.74 -1.87
N ILE A 19 -10.11 2.26 -0.63
CA ILE A 19 -9.14 1.30 -0.07
C ILE A 19 -9.72 -0.11 -0.20
N GLY A 20 -9.03 -0.97 -0.96
CA GLY A 20 -9.48 -2.34 -1.23
C GLY A 20 -9.03 -3.33 -0.17
N ILE A 21 -7.75 -3.29 0.20
CA ILE A 21 -7.14 -4.11 1.25
C ILE A 21 -6.47 -3.18 2.25
N ASN A 22 -6.64 -3.41 3.56
CA ASN A 22 -5.89 -2.70 4.60
C ASN A 22 -5.52 -3.63 5.76
N ASN A 23 -4.34 -4.23 5.63
CA ASN A 23 -3.63 -5.00 6.64
C ASN A 23 -2.41 -4.22 7.16
N LEU A 24 -2.33 -2.90 6.93
CA LEU A 24 -1.22 -2.09 7.41
C LEU A 24 -1.49 -1.76 8.89
N TYR A 25 -0.94 -2.57 9.78
CA TYR A 25 -1.03 -2.37 11.24
C TYR A 25 -0.07 -1.30 11.73
N GLU A 26 -0.27 -0.76 12.94
CA GLU A 26 0.59 0.29 13.52
C GLU A 26 1.93 -0.21 14.08
N VAL A 27 2.11 -1.52 14.25
CA VAL A 27 3.36 -2.16 14.73
C VAL A 27 4.42 -2.27 13.64
N ASP A 28 5.70 -2.24 14.00
CA ASP A 28 6.84 -2.41 13.08
C ASP A 28 7.22 -3.89 12.88
N PRO A 29 7.91 -4.25 11.77
CA PRO A 29 8.37 -5.62 11.53
C PRO A 29 9.52 -5.98 12.49
N GLY A 30 9.15 -6.43 13.68
CA GLY A 30 10.03 -7.00 14.69
C GLY A 30 9.71 -8.47 14.95
N SER A 31 10.53 -9.15 15.74
CA SER A 31 10.36 -10.59 16.03
C SER A 31 8.99 -10.94 16.61
N GLU A 32 8.37 -10.02 17.34
CA GLU A 32 7.02 -10.19 17.91
C GLU A 32 5.90 -10.02 16.89
N TYR A 33 6.14 -9.27 15.80
CA TYR A 33 5.11 -8.79 14.88
C TYR A 33 5.33 -9.21 13.43
N ILE A 34 6.36 -10.00 13.15
CA ILE A 34 6.72 -10.37 11.78
C ILE A 34 5.59 -11.12 11.05
N ASP A 35 4.75 -11.84 11.80
CA ASP A 35 3.58 -12.54 11.26
C ASP A 35 2.54 -11.60 10.63
N TYR A 36 2.49 -10.32 11.03
CA TYR A 36 1.63 -9.31 10.40
C TYR A 36 2.09 -8.92 8.99
N TYR A 37 3.32 -9.28 8.63
CA TYR A 37 3.96 -8.98 7.36
C TYR A 37 4.07 -10.22 6.45
N TYR A 38 3.33 -11.29 6.81
CA TYR A 38 3.28 -12.52 6.05
C TYR A 38 2.03 -12.57 5.15
N GLY A 39 2.20 -13.11 3.95
CA GLY A 39 1.15 -13.63 3.06
C GLY A 39 0.18 -12.61 2.48
N SER A 40 0.49 -11.32 2.46
CA SER A 40 -0.53 -10.33 2.10
C SER A 40 0.00 -9.02 1.53
N VAL A 41 -0.85 -8.44 0.68
CA VAL A 41 -0.83 -7.01 0.39
C VAL A 41 -1.08 -6.29 1.71
N LEU A 42 -0.17 -5.38 2.08
CA LEU A 42 -0.29 -4.60 3.30
C LEU A 42 -1.42 -3.59 3.16
N ILE A 43 -1.42 -2.83 2.07
CA ILE A 43 -2.51 -1.92 1.72
C ILE A 43 -2.58 -1.75 0.21
N SER A 44 -3.80 -1.64 -0.31
CA SER A 44 -4.07 -1.28 -1.70
C SER A 44 -5.23 -0.31 -1.82
N GLY A 45 -5.22 0.48 -2.88
CA GLY A 45 -6.29 1.41 -3.17
C GLY A 45 -6.26 1.91 -4.59
N ASP A 46 -7.38 2.49 -5.01
CA ASP A 46 -7.54 3.08 -6.33
C ASP A 46 -8.29 4.41 -6.26
N ASN A 47 -7.98 5.29 -7.20
CA ASN A 47 -8.71 6.50 -7.48
C ASN A 47 -9.02 6.54 -8.98
N ARG A 48 -10.24 6.13 -9.31
CA ARG A 48 -10.72 6.01 -10.69
C ARG A 48 -10.75 7.33 -11.45
N LEU A 49 -11.00 8.45 -10.77
CA LEU A 49 -11.00 9.78 -11.40
C LEU A 49 -9.57 10.16 -11.84
N MET A 50 -8.59 9.91 -10.98
CA MET A 50 -7.17 10.14 -11.28
C MET A 50 -6.54 9.05 -12.15
N ARG A 51 -7.25 7.92 -12.33
CA ARG A 51 -6.73 6.71 -12.99
C ARG A 51 -5.48 6.15 -12.30
N LEU A 52 -5.40 6.28 -10.99
CA LEU A 52 -4.26 5.82 -10.20
C LEU A 52 -4.67 4.66 -9.30
N SER A 53 -3.73 3.75 -9.07
CA SER A 53 -3.87 2.70 -8.07
C SER A 53 -2.52 2.42 -7.41
N PHE A 54 -2.55 1.73 -6.28
CA PHE A 54 -1.36 1.21 -5.64
C PHE A 54 -1.64 -0.13 -4.96
N ASP A 55 -0.58 -0.90 -4.80
CA ASP A 55 -0.50 -1.99 -3.85
C ASP A 55 0.85 -1.94 -3.12
N SER A 56 0.91 -2.63 -1.99
CA SER A 56 2.12 -2.69 -1.19
C SER A 56 2.30 -4.04 -0.54
N ARG A 57 3.55 -4.37 -0.25
CA ARG A 57 3.96 -5.62 0.39
C ARG A 57 5.26 -5.42 1.14
N TYR A 58 5.62 -6.38 1.97
CA TYR A 58 6.89 -6.40 2.68
C TYR A 58 7.74 -7.57 2.18
N GLU A 59 8.97 -7.28 1.78
CA GLU A 59 9.83 -8.23 1.05
C GLU A 59 11.27 -8.22 1.57
N PRO A 60 11.90 -9.37 1.86
CA PRO A 60 11.32 -10.71 1.75
C PRO A 60 10.25 -10.95 2.81
N GLU A 61 9.18 -11.64 2.39
CA GLU A 61 8.05 -11.98 3.24
C GLU A 61 8.49 -12.68 4.53
N GLY A 62 7.97 -12.23 5.68
CA GLY A 62 8.25 -12.86 6.97
C GLY A 62 9.69 -12.74 7.47
N GLN A 63 10.55 -11.92 6.85
CA GLN A 63 11.94 -11.75 7.26
C GLN A 63 12.19 -10.43 8.00
N LEU A 64 12.88 -10.51 9.13
CA LEU A 64 13.39 -9.32 9.80
C LEU A 64 14.36 -8.58 8.87
N GLY A 65 14.23 -7.25 8.81
CA GLY A 65 15.08 -6.41 7.96
C GLY A 65 14.73 -6.40 6.47
N GLY A 66 13.56 -6.93 6.08
CA GLY A 66 12.96 -6.69 4.77
C GLY A 66 12.65 -5.22 4.47
N ASP A 67 12.07 -4.99 3.31
CA ASP A 67 11.74 -3.69 2.75
C ASP A 67 10.23 -3.59 2.51
N PHE A 68 9.65 -2.46 2.89
CA PHE A 68 8.35 -2.04 2.41
C PHE A 68 8.46 -1.68 0.93
N ILE A 69 7.64 -2.34 0.11
CA ILE A 69 7.54 -2.10 -1.33
C ILE A 69 6.20 -1.44 -1.60
N LEU A 70 6.21 -0.28 -2.27
CA LEU A 70 5.02 0.41 -2.74
C LEU A 70 5.05 0.44 -4.27
N VAL A 71 4.08 -0.22 -4.90
CA VAL A 71 3.92 -0.25 -6.35
C VAL A 71 2.85 0.77 -6.73
N LEU A 72 3.26 1.75 -7.54
CA LEU A 72 2.39 2.81 -8.02
C LEU A 72 1.96 2.47 -9.45
N GLN A 73 0.68 2.62 -9.74
CA GLN A 73 0.09 2.16 -10.98
C GLN A 73 -0.85 3.19 -11.59
N ARG A 74 -1.01 3.09 -12.91
CA ARG A 74 -2.02 3.81 -13.68
C ARG A 74 -2.98 2.80 -14.32
N SER A 75 -4.27 3.07 -14.18
CA SER A 75 -5.35 2.22 -14.69
C SER A 75 -6.07 2.88 -15.86
N ASP A 76 -6.20 2.18 -16.98
CA ASP A 76 -6.97 2.64 -18.12
C ASP A 76 -8.37 2.03 -18.12
N TYR A 77 -9.35 2.85 -18.54
CA TYR A 77 -10.74 2.44 -18.61
C TYR A 77 -11.33 2.75 -20.00
N ASP A 78 -12.19 1.87 -20.48
CA ASP A 78 -12.97 2.13 -21.69
C ASP A 78 -14.09 3.16 -21.46
N LYS A 79 -14.83 3.50 -22.53
CA LYS A 79 -15.96 4.45 -22.46
C LYS A 79 -17.12 3.97 -21.58
N LYS A 80 -17.21 2.67 -21.29
CA LYS A 80 -18.18 2.06 -20.37
C LYS A 80 -17.63 1.97 -18.94
N GLY A 81 -16.39 2.45 -18.73
CA GLY A 81 -15.71 2.45 -17.46
C GLY A 81 -15.12 1.09 -17.05
N LYS A 82 -15.02 0.11 -17.96
CA LYS A 82 -14.37 -1.17 -17.67
C LYS A 82 -12.85 -1.00 -17.71
N LEU A 83 -12.14 -1.58 -16.76
CA LEU A 83 -10.67 -1.61 -16.75
C LEU A 83 -10.15 -2.32 -18.01
N THR A 84 -9.25 -1.67 -18.74
CA THR A 84 -8.64 -2.18 -19.97
C THR A 84 -7.14 -2.39 -19.88
N GLY A 85 -6.47 -1.76 -18.91
CA GLY A 85 -5.03 -1.89 -18.72
C GLY A 85 -4.59 -1.36 -17.37
N VAL A 86 -3.46 -1.87 -16.89
CA VAL A 86 -2.76 -1.38 -15.70
C VAL A 86 -1.27 -1.31 -16.05
N GLU A 87 -0.69 -0.14 -15.84
CA GLU A 87 0.74 0.13 -16.03
C GLU A 87 1.38 0.42 -14.67
N VAL A 88 2.52 -0.19 -14.38
CA VAL A 88 3.34 0.20 -13.22
C VAL A 88 4.11 1.46 -13.59
N ILE A 89 3.85 2.55 -12.88
CA ILE A 89 4.50 3.85 -13.13
C ILE A 89 5.73 4.07 -12.24
N ASP A 90 5.77 3.46 -11.06
CA ASP A 90 6.96 3.45 -10.20
C ASP A 90 6.90 2.35 -9.13
N ILE A 91 8.05 2.05 -8.54
CA ILE A 91 8.19 1.18 -7.37
C ILE A 91 9.10 1.86 -6.36
N LYS A 92 8.54 2.27 -5.22
CA LYS A 92 9.33 2.78 -4.08
C LYS A 92 9.68 1.64 -3.12
N LYS A 93 10.84 1.75 -2.48
CA LYS A 93 11.32 0.80 -1.48
C LYS A 93 11.91 1.52 -0.27
N THR A 94 11.64 1.03 0.93
CA THR A 94 12.20 1.57 2.18
C THR A 94 12.15 0.55 3.32
N LYS A 95 13.11 0.62 4.24
CA LYS A 95 13.06 -0.12 5.52
C LYS A 95 12.29 0.63 6.61
N ASP A 96 12.12 1.94 6.43
CA ASP A 96 11.46 2.82 7.38
C ASP A 96 9.96 2.88 7.07
N LYS A 97 9.15 2.38 8.00
CA LYS A 97 7.70 2.37 7.91
C LYS A 97 7.09 3.77 7.89
N LYS A 98 7.64 4.72 8.65
CA LYS A 98 7.17 6.10 8.65
C LYS A 98 7.37 6.71 7.26
N LEU A 99 8.53 6.48 6.66
CA LEU A 99 8.79 6.94 5.30
C LEU A 99 7.87 6.25 4.28
N PHE A 100 7.57 4.96 4.45
CA PHE A 100 6.60 4.25 3.62
C PHE A 100 5.21 4.91 3.69
N VAL A 101 4.74 5.23 4.90
CA VAL A 101 3.46 5.94 5.10
C VAL A 101 3.47 7.31 4.44
N GLU A 102 4.56 8.09 4.60
CA GLU A 102 4.70 9.40 3.96
C GLU A 102 4.68 9.30 2.43
N MET A 103 5.35 8.31 1.84
CA MET A 103 5.33 8.07 0.38
C MET A 103 3.92 7.73 -0.11
N LEU A 104 3.21 6.87 0.62
CA LEU A 104 1.85 6.47 0.28
C LEU A 104 0.87 7.65 0.36
N GLU A 105 0.90 8.40 1.47
CA GLU A 105 0.03 9.59 1.64
C GLU A 105 0.32 10.65 0.58
N ARG A 106 1.60 10.89 0.29
CA ARG A 106 2.02 11.83 -0.75
C ARG A 106 1.53 11.41 -2.13
N PHE A 107 1.63 10.12 -2.47
CA PHE A 107 1.10 9.61 -3.73
C PHE A 107 -0.42 9.81 -3.81
N MET A 108 -1.14 9.50 -2.74
CA MET A 108 -2.59 9.71 -2.71
C MET A 108 -2.98 11.20 -2.81
N GLU A 109 -2.18 12.10 -2.25
CA GLU A 109 -2.44 13.55 -2.26
C GLU A 109 -2.10 14.20 -3.61
N GLN A 110 -0.94 13.85 -4.18
CA GLN A 110 -0.38 14.58 -5.33
C GLN A 110 -0.63 13.86 -6.66
N GLY A 111 -0.82 12.54 -6.63
CA GLY A 111 -0.91 11.71 -7.84
C GLY A 111 0.37 11.69 -8.69
N VAL A 112 1.49 12.19 -8.14
CA VAL A 112 2.80 12.23 -8.79
C VAL A 112 3.78 11.38 -8.00
N VAL A 113 4.69 10.74 -8.75
CA VAL A 113 5.76 9.86 -8.30
C VAL A 113 6.96 10.63 -7.73
#